data_AF-A0A347UB27-F1
#
_entry.id   AF-A0A347UB27-F1
#
_cell.length_a   1.000
_cell.length_b   1.000
_cell.length_c   1.000
_cell.angle_alpha   90.00
_cell.angle_beta   90.00
_cell.angle_gamma   90.00
#
_symmetry.space_group_name_H-M   'P 1'
#
loop_
_entity.id
_entity.type
_entity.pdbx_description
1 polymer ?
#
loop_
_entity_poly.entity_id
_entity_poly.type
_entity_poly.pdbx_seq_one_letter_code
_entity_poly.pdbx_strand_id
1 'polypeptide(L)'
;MSTKRKTKNDILLSNIEVIKTLLINLYTIPKQLAYISQNNKSNFSVSDTTYMKFLNEYLPKEYEQYKKNLYFKTRISKIKEIAKIYTIIEFQFHELNFTGYINGNTKLDLTIEDYKHFMIRYFKN
;
A
#
# COMPACT_ATOMS: atom_id res chain seq x y z
N MET A 1 -34.25 19.68 -10.08
CA MET A 1 -32.91 19.71 -9.44
C MET A 1 -31.94 18.96 -10.34
N SER A 2 -30.90 19.63 -10.85
CA SER A 2 -29.87 18.98 -11.68
C SER A 2 -28.98 18.13 -10.80
N THR A 3 -29.09 16.80 -10.89
CA THR A 3 -28.10 15.87 -10.32
C THR A 3 -26.81 16.01 -11.11
N LYS A 4 -25.89 16.86 -10.63
CA LYS A 4 -24.52 16.94 -11.18
C LYS A 4 -23.94 15.53 -11.25
N ARG A 5 -23.54 15.10 -12.45
CA ARG A 5 -22.84 13.84 -12.67
C ARG A 5 -21.56 13.88 -11.85
N LYS A 6 -21.42 12.99 -10.85
CA LYS A 6 -20.19 12.85 -10.07
C LYS A 6 -19.03 12.54 -11.00
N THR A 7 -17.93 13.27 -10.84
CA THR A 7 -16.68 12.97 -11.53
C THR A 7 -16.06 11.67 -10.97
N LYS A 8 -15.05 11.14 -11.67
CA LYS A 8 -14.31 9.95 -11.17
C LYS A 8 -13.62 10.25 -9.84
N ASN A 9 -13.08 11.46 -9.67
CA ASN A 9 -12.47 11.88 -8.41
C ASN A 9 -13.51 11.99 -7.28
N ASP A 10 -14.71 12.50 -7.56
CA ASP A 10 -15.77 12.56 -6.53
C ASP A 10 -16.17 11.16 -6.03
N ILE A 11 -16.19 10.17 -6.93
CA ILE A 11 -16.46 8.79 -6.56
C ILE A 11 -15.32 8.24 -5.70
N LEU A 12 -14.05 8.45 -6.10
CA LEU A 12 -12.89 8.03 -5.30
C LEU A 12 -12.86 8.71 -3.92
N LEU A 13 -13.11 10.02 -3.85
CA LEU A 13 -13.21 10.77 -2.60
C LEU A 13 -14.33 10.24 -1.69
N SER A 14 -15.50 9.89 -2.27
CA SER A 14 -16.58 9.28 -1.49
C SER A 14 -16.27 7.87 -0.97
N ASN A 15 -15.21 7.22 -1.49
CA ASN A 15 -14.74 5.91 -1.05
C ASN A 15 -13.40 6.00 -0.29
N ILE A 16 -12.98 7.17 0.18
CA ILE A 16 -11.62 7.38 0.73
C ILE A 16 -11.30 6.48 1.92
N GLU A 17 -12.24 6.26 2.84
CA GLU A 17 -12.04 5.39 4.01
C GLU A 17 -11.98 3.90 3.64
N VAL A 18 -12.74 3.50 2.61
CA VAL A 18 -12.64 2.16 2.02
C VAL A 18 -11.26 1.98 1.39
N ILE A 19 -10.80 2.97 0.63
CA ILE A 19 -9.47 2.97 0.00
C ILE A 19 -8.36 2.82 1.05
N LYS A 20 -8.41 3.61 2.13
CA LYS A 20 -7.45 3.49 3.26
C LYS A 20 -7.45 2.07 3.84
N THR A 21 -8.63 1.50 4.05
CA THR A 21 -8.77 0.13 4.58
C THR A 21 -8.15 -0.91 3.63
N LEU A 22 -8.36 -0.76 2.32
CA LEU A 22 -7.80 -1.65 1.32
C LEU A 22 -6.27 -1.53 1.22
N LEU A 23 -5.72 -0.32 1.33
CA LEU A 23 -4.28 -0.06 1.41
C LEU A 23 -3.68 -0.72 2.66
N ILE A 24 -4.30 -0.53 3.81
CA ILE A 24 -3.86 -1.15 5.08
C ILE A 24 -3.84 -2.68 4.98
N ASN A 25 -4.80 -3.29 4.28
CA ASN A 25 -4.85 -4.74 4.08
C ASN A 25 -4.01 -5.25 2.91
N LEU A 26 -3.22 -4.36 2.28
CA LEU A 26 -2.30 -4.67 1.19
C LEU A 26 -2.97 -5.32 -0.03
N TYR A 27 -4.20 -4.90 -0.34
CA TYR A 27 -4.86 -5.28 -1.61
C TYR A 27 -4.12 -4.64 -2.78
N THR A 28 -3.91 -5.40 -3.86
CA THR A 28 -3.27 -4.86 -5.07
C THR A 28 -4.13 -3.79 -5.73
N ILE A 29 -3.52 -2.82 -6.41
CA ILE A 29 -4.22 -1.72 -7.08
C ILE A 29 -5.41 -2.20 -7.94
N PRO A 30 -5.28 -3.24 -8.80
CA PRO A 30 -6.41 -3.77 -9.54
C PRO A 30 -7.54 -4.31 -8.65
N LYS A 31 -7.22 -4.99 -7.54
CA LYS A 31 -8.21 -5.48 -6.58
C LYS A 31 -8.94 -4.34 -5.86
N GLN A 32 -8.23 -3.27 -5.53
CA GLN A 32 -8.85 -2.10 -4.92
C GLN A 32 -9.86 -1.46 -5.88
N LEU A 33 -9.46 -1.27 -7.14
CA LEU A 33 -10.33 -0.72 -8.17
C LEU A 33 -11.54 -1.61 -8.47
N ALA A 34 -11.36 -2.93 -8.53
CA ALA A 34 -12.46 -3.88 -8.68
C ALA A 34 -13.46 -3.78 -7.52
N TYR A 35 -12.97 -3.69 -6.29
CA TYR A 35 -13.80 -3.53 -5.10
C TYR A 35 -14.60 -2.22 -5.13
N ILE A 36 -13.96 -1.10 -5.46
CA ILE A 36 -14.63 0.19 -5.57
C ILE A 36 -15.68 0.14 -6.69
N SER A 37 -15.35 -0.42 -7.85
CA SER A 37 -16.26 -0.52 -8.98
C SER A 37 -17.51 -1.35 -8.64
N GLN A 38 -17.35 -2.52 -8.01
CA GLN A 38 -18.47 -3.38 -7.60
C GLN A 38 -19.41 -2.72 -6.58
N ASN A 39 -18.86 -1.90 -5.69
CA ASN A 39 -19.64 -1.24 -4.63
C ASN A 39 -20.26 0.11 -5.06
N ASN A 40 -19.99 0.58 -6.28
CA ASN A 40 -20.60 1.80 -6.81
C ASN A 40 -21.59 1.43 -7.93
N LYS A 41 -22.86 1.85 -7.79
CA LYS A 41 -23.96 1.58 -8.75
C LYS A 41 -23.75 2.19 -10.16
N SER A 42 -22.65 2.88 -10.41
CA SER A 42 -22.33 3.53 -11.68
C SER A 42 -21.28 2.74 -12.46
N ASN A 43 -21.24 2.88 -13.78
CA ASN A 43 -20.15 2.41 -14.66
C ASN A 43 -18.80 3.10 -14.34
N PHE A 44 -18.29 2.89 -13.14
CA PHE A 44 -17.08 3.48 -12.62
C PHE A 44 -15.88 2.67 -13.10
N SER A 45 -15.07 3.32 -13.94
CA SER A 45 -13.81 2.77 -14.45
C SER A 45 -12.73 3.85 -14.42
N VAL A 46 -11.63 3.53 -13.76
CA VAL A 46 -10.43 4.35 -13.60
C VAL A 46 -9.24 3.45 -13.91
N SER A 47 -8.27 3.93 -14.69
CA SER A 47 -7.04 3.18 -14.95
C SER A 47 -6.15 3.17 -13.70
N ASP A 48 -5.34 2.12 -13.54
CA ASP A 48 -4.35 2.01 -12.46
C ASP A 48 -3.53 3.29 -12.32
N THR A 49 -3.02 3.83 -13.42
CA THR A 49 -2.23 5.08 -13.42
C THR A 49 -3.00 6.27 -12.85
N THR A 50 -4.28 6.40 -13.18
CA THR A 50 -5.13 7.50 -12.67
C THR A 50 -5.40 7.32 -11.19
N TYR A 51 -5.65 6.09 -10.75
CA TYR A 51 -5.85 5.78 -9.34
C TYR A 51 -4.57 5.99 -8.52
N MET A 52 -3.41 5.58 -9.02
CA MET A 52 -2.14 5.84 -8.37
C MET A 52 -1.83 7.34 -8.26
N LYS A 53 -2.20 8.15 -9.27
CA LYS A 53 -2.13 9.62 -9.17
C LYS A 53 -3.04 10.16 -8.07
N PHE A 54 -4.29 9.69 -8.02
CA PHE A 54 -5.22 10.03 -6.94
C PHE A 54 -4.65 9.67 -5.56
N LEU A 55 -4.08 8.47 -5.39
CA LEU A 55 -3.48 8.06 -4.12
C LEU A 55 -2.31 8.95 -3.71
N ASN A 56 -1.45 9.35 -4.65
CA ASN A 56 -0.35 10.27 -4.35
C ASN A 56 -0.84 11.69 -3.97
N GLU A 57 -1.97 12.13 -4.52
CA GLU A 57 -2.51 13.47 -4.27
C GLU A 57 -3.31 13.54 -2.96
N TYR A 58 -4.19 12.56 -2.71
CA TYR A 58 -5.16 12.59 -1.61
C TYR A 58 -4.79 11.72 -0.42
N LEU A 59 -3.93 10.72 -0.59
CA LEU A 59 -3.50 9.76 0.46
C LEU A 59 -1.99 9.50 0.42
N PRO A 60 -1.12 10.53 0.34
CA PRO A 60 0.31 10.33 0.09
C PRO A 60 0.96 9.45 1.16
N LYS A 61 0.63 9.67 2.44
CA LYS A 61 1.22 8.94 3.58
C LYS A 61 0.79 7.48 3.59
N GLU A 62 -0.51 7.22 3.47
CA GLU A 62 -1.06 5.87 3.47
C GLU A 62 -0.57 5.08 2.26
N TYR A 63 -0.49 5.72 1.10
CA TYR A 63 -0.01 5.08 -0.11
C TYR A 63 1.50 4.80 -0.06
N GLU A 64 2.28 5.71 0.51
CA GLU A 64 3.70 5.46 0.77
C GLU A 64 3.90 4.27 1.70
N GLN A 65 3.21 4.24 2.84
CA GLN A 65 3.27 3.12 3.79
C GLN A 65 2.84 1.81 3.13
N TYR A 66 1.79 1.81 2.31
CA TYR A 66 1.36 0.65 1.52
C TYR A 66 2.47 0.13 0.62
N LYS A 67 3.18 1.01 -0.11
CA LYS A 67 4.30 0.61 -0.98
C LYS A 67 5.43 -0.04 -0.18
N LYS A 68 5.79 0.54 0.97
CA LYS A 68 6.83 -0.01 1.87
C LYS A 68 6.42 -1.37 2.43
N ASN A 69 5.18 -1.50 2.90
CA ASN A 69 4.67 -2.76 3.43
C ASN A 69 4.58 -3.85 2.36
N LEU A 70 4.20 -3.52 1.12
CA LEU A 70 4.28 -4.47 0.01
C LEU A 70 5.71 -4.88 -0.31
N TYR A 71 6.66 -3.94 -0.29
CA TYR A 71 8.08 -4.24 -0.47
C TYR A 71 8.57 -5.28 0.55
N PHE A 72 8.20 -5.14 1.82
CA PHE A 72 8.53 -6.13 2.85
C PHE A 72 7.77 -7.45 2.66
N LYS A 73 6.47 -7.41 2.35
CA LYS A 73 5.65 -8.60 2.10
C LYS A 73 6.21 -9.47 0.97
N THR A 74 6.69 -8.87 -0.11
CA THR A 74 7.34 -9.61 -1.21
C THR A 74 8.66 -10.28 -0.79
N ARG A 75 9.26 -9.85 0.31
CA ARG A 75 10.53 -10.39 0.87
C ARG A 75 10.30 -11.18 2.15
N ILE A 76 9.06 -11.59 2.42
CA ILE A 76 8.68 -12.24 3.68
C ILE A 76 9.51 -13.48 3.99
N SER A 77 9.90 -14.27 2.98
CA SER A 77 10.74 -15.46 3.19
C SER A 77 12.13 -15.09 3.72
N LYS A 78 12.77 -14.05 3.17
CA LYS A 78 14.07 -13.56 3.66
C LYS A 78 13.96 -13.02 5.10
N ILE A 79 12.87 -12.28 5.36
CA ILE A 79 12.56 -11.77 6.71
C ILE A 79 12.40 -12.93 7.69
N LYS A 80 11.66 -14.00 7.32
CA LYS A 80 11.46 -15.18 8.16
C LYS A 80 12.78 -15.87 8.51
N GLU A 81 13.69 -16.03 7.57
CA GLU A 81 14.99 -16.65 7.85
C GLU A 81 15.83 -15.80 8.83
N ILE A 82 15.91 -14.49 8.60
CA ILE A 82 16.65 -13.58 9.48
C ILE A 82 16.03 -13.52 10.89
N ALA A 83 14.70 -13.54 10.99
CA ALA A 83 13.98 -13.52 12.27
C ALA A 83 14.19 -14.80 13.11
N LYS A 84 14.61 -15.92 12.50
CA LYS A 84 15.03 -17.12 13.25
C LYS A 84 16.39 -16.94 13.93
N ILE A 85 17.26 -16.10 13.37
CA ILE A 85 18.63 -15.88 13.84
C ILE A 85 18.67 -14.74 14.86
N TYR A 86 17.97 -13.63 14.56
CA TYR A 86 18.00 -12.43 15.39
C TYR A 86 16.63 -12.14 15.98
N THR A 87 16.54 -12.02 17.31
CA THR A 87 15.30 -11.66 18.00
C THR A 87 15.04 -10.15 18.05
N ILE A 88 16.10 -9.34 17.96
CA ILE A 88 16.04 -7.86 17.98
C ILE A 88 15.75 -7.34 16.57
N ILE A 89 14.68 -6.54 16.43
CA ILE A 89 14.18 -6.05 15.13
C ILE A 89 15.21 -5.16 14.42
N GLU A 90 15.91 -4.31 15.17
CA GLU A 90 16.99 -3.44 14.69
C GLU A 90 18.06 -4.25 13.95
N PHE A 91 18.54 -5.34 14.56
CA PHE A 91 19.56 -6.20 13.95
C PHE A 91 19.03 -6.90 12.71
N GLN A 92 17.78 -7.40 12.74
CA GLN A 92 17.16 -7.96 11.54
C GLN A 92 17.15 -6.95 10.39
N PHE A 93 16.75 -5.70 10.65
CA PHE A 93 16.65 -4.65 9.62
C PHE A 93 18.01 -4.35 8.97
N HIS A 94 19.06 -4.21 9.79
CA HIS A 94 20.42 -4.00 9.30
C HIS A 94 20.93 -5.18 8.47
N GLU A 95 20.75 -6.41 8.96
CA GLU A 95 21.20 -7.64 8.28
C GLU A 95 20.45 -7.91 6.97
N LEU A 96 19.17 -7.54 6.90
CA LEU A 96 18.37 -7.67 5.69
C LEU A 96 18.90 -6.76 4.56
N ASN A 97 19.59 -5.67 4.93
CA ASN A 97 20.21 -4.69 4.03
C ASN A 97 19.29 -4.33 2.85
N PHE A 98 18.09 -3.86 3.18
CA PHE A 98 17.07 -3.57 2.19
C PHE A 98 17.49 -2.41 1.29
N THR A 99 17.52 -2.67 -0.02
CA THR A 99 17.95 -1.66 -0.99
C THR A 99 16.87 -0.62 -1.31
N GLY A 100 15.60 -0.90 -0.98
CA GLY A 100 14.45 -0.03 -1.28
C GLY A 100 14.02 -0.02 -2.75
N TYR A 101 14.77 -0.59 -3.68
CA TYR A 101 14.39 -0.59 -5.10
C TYR A 101 13.19 -1.49 -5.38
N ILE A 102 12.09 -0.88 -5.87
CA ILE A 102 10.92 -1.61 -6.37
C ILE A 102 11.01 -1.89 -7.88
N ASN A 103 11.80 -1.08 -8.60
CA ASN A 103 12.21 -1.28 -9.99
C ASN A 103 13.49 -0.47 -10.26
N GLY A 104 14.03 -0.52 -11.48
CA GLY A 104 15.29 0.16 -11.82
C GLY A 104 15.30 1.68 -11.59
N ASN A 105 14.13 2.32 -11.56
CA ASN A 105 14.00 3.79 -11.51
C ASN A 105 13.37 4.30 -10.21
N THR A 106 12.83 3.42 -9.38
CA THR A 106 12.06 3.81 -8.19
C THR A 106 12.62 3.15 -6.95
N LYS A 107 13.07 3.98 -6.01
CA LYS A 107 13.58 3.57 -4.70
C LYS A 107 12.67 4.11 -3.60
N LEU A 108 12.28 3.23 -2.69
CA LEU A 108 11.59 3.59 -1.46
C LEU A 108 12.62 3.96 -0.40
N ASP A 109 12.35 5.02 0.35
CA ASP A 109 13.09 5.36 1.55
C ASP A 109 12.59 4.49 2.70
N LEU A 110 13.34 3.43 3.03
CA LEU A 110 12.95 2.45 4.04
C LEU A 110 13.63 2.80 5.36
N THR A 111 12.84 3.02 6.39
CA THR A 111 13.32 3.25 7.75
C THR A 111 13.10 2.03 8.62
N ILE A 112 13.78 2.00 9.76
CA ILE A 112 13.56 0.98 10.77
C ILE A 112 12.12 1.04 11.33
N GLU A 113 11.52 2.21 11.43
CA GLU A 113 10.14 2.37 11.92
C GLU A 113 9.12 1.79 10.94
N ASP A 114 9.36 1.92 9.62
CA ASP A 114 8.55 1.24 8.61
C ASP A 114 8.60 -0.28 8.77
N TYR A 115 9.80 -0.82 9.04
CA TYR A 115 9.99 -2.25 9.24
C TYR A 115 9.37 -2.74 10.56
N LYS A 116 9.52 -2.00 11.67
CA LYS A 116 8.84 -2.29 12.94
C LYS A 116 7.34 -2.34 12.76
N HIS A 117 6.77 -1.33 12.08
CA HIS A 117 5.36 -1.30 11.77
C HIS A 117 4.93 -2.55 10.99
N PHE A 118 5.69 -2.93 9.96
CA PHE A 118 5.41 -4.11 9.17
C PHE A 118 5.45 -5.40 10.02
N MET A 119 6.48 -5.56 10.85
CA MET A 119 6.66 -6.74 11.70
C MET A 119 5.53 -6.91 12.70
N ILE A 120 5.10 -5.81 13.33
CA ILE A 120 3.99 -5.83 14.29
C ILE A 120 2.67 -6.18 13.57
N ARG A 121 2.41 -5.58 12.41
CA ARG A 121 1.08 -5.65 11.78
C ARG A 121 0.87 -6.86 10.89
N TYR A 122 1.91 -7.35 10.19
CA TYR A 122 1.76 -8.36 9.13
C TYR A 122 2.63 -9.59 9.30
N PHE A 123 3.65 -9.56 10.16
CA PHE A 123 4.53 -10.72 10.36
C PHE A 123 4.10 -11.57 11.55
N LYS A 124 3.70 -10.92 12.66
CA LYS A 124 3.28 -11.59 13.90
C LYS A 124 1.83 -12.10 13.88
N ASN A 125 1.02 -11.62 12.93
CA ASN A 125 -0.38 -12.04 12.71
C ASN A 125 -0.44 -13.13 11.65
#